data_AF-A0A957HPV3-F1
#
_entry.id   AF-A0A957HPV3-F1
#
_cell.length_a   1.000
_cell.length_b   1.000
_cell.length_c   1.000
_cell.angle_alpha   90.00
_cell.angle_beta   90.00
_cell.angle_gamma   90.00
#
_symmetry.space_group_name_H-M   'P 1'
#
loop_
_entity.id
_entity.type
_entity.pdbx_description
1 polymer ?
#
loop_
_entity_poly.entity_id
_entity_poly.type
_entity_poly.pdbx_seq_one_letter_code
_entity_poly.pdbx_strand_id
1 'polypeptide(L)'
;ILRDLRRRSMEINAEMNATMNETLNVSGAMLVKLFGREAREQDRFSRDAAEVRDIGIRSAVIGRWFFMMLSVVGAVGTAVVYWVGGYLVLQDAFTVGTIVAFGTYLAQLYGPLMSLTNAPVEFAQSMVSFERVFEALDIPVEIQERPNAAALPQVTGQVAFEDVSFSYEAKA
;
A
#
# COMPACT_ATOMS: atom_id res chain seq x y z
N ILE A 1 3.39 0.09 14.77
CA ILE A 1 3.50 -1.36 14.46
C ILE A 1 2.83 -1.73 13.13
N LEU A 2 1.50 -1.79 13.01
CA LEU A 2 0.83 -2.17 11.75
C LEU A 2 1.16 -1.23 10.58
N ARG A 3 1.22 0.08 10.85
CA ARG A 3 1.62 1.11 9.86
C ARG A 3 3.06 0.91 9.39
N ASP A 4 3.98 0.67 10.31
CA ASP A 4 5.41 0.47 9.99
C ASP A 4 5.64 -0.84 9.22
N LEU A 5 4.93 -1.91 9.60
CA LEU A 5 4.93 -3.19 8.88
C LEU A 5 4.44 -3.04 7.44
N ARG A 6 3.34 -2.30 7.22
CA ARG A 6 2.82 -2.04 5.88
C ARG A 6 3.76 -1.16 5.05
N ARG A 7 4.32 -0.11 5.63
CA ARG A 7 5.32 0.74 4.96
C ARG A 7 6.52 -0.10 4.51
N ARG A 8 7.08 -0.90 5.41
CA ARG A 8 8.20 -1.79 5.10
C ARG A 8 7.85 -2.85 4.07
N SER A 9 6.62 -3.39 4.12
CA SER A 9 6.12 -4.29 3.08
C SER A 9 6.07 -3.60 1.71
N MET A 10 5.63 -2.34 1.63
CA MET A 10 5.61 -1.61 0.36
C MET A 10 7.03 -1.36 -0.18
N GLU A 11 7.96 -0.96 0.68
CA GLU A 11 9.38 -0.75 0.32
C GLU A 11 10.00 -2.04 -0.25
N ILE A 12 9.88 -3.17 0.46
CA ILE A 12 10.43 -4.47 0.02
C ILE A 12 9.76 -4.96 -1.29
N ASN A 13 8.44 -4.75 -1.44
CA ASN A 13 7.75 -5.09 -2.69
C ASN A 13 8.21 -4.22 -3.86
N ALA A 14 8.47 -2.92 -3.62
CA ALA A 14 8.97 -2.03 -4.67
C ALA A 14 10.37 -2.45 -5.12
N GLU A 15 11.25 -2.81 -4.19
CA GLU A 15 12.60 -3.29 -4.48
C GLU A 15 12.59 -4.60 -5.30
N MET A 16 11.76 -5.58 -4.92
CA MET A 16 11.55 -6.80 -5.70
C MET A 16 11.08 -6.50 -7.13
N ASN A 17 10.08 -5.62 -7.28
CA ASN A 17 9.57 -5.25 -8.60
C ASN A 17 10.63 -4.54 -9.45
N ALA A 18 11.49 -3.72 -8.83
CA ALA A 18 12.60 -3.08 -9.53
C ALA A 18 13.62 -4.13 -10.02
N THR A 19 14.06 -5.05 -9.16
CA THR A 19 14.97 -6.15 -9.53
C THR A 19 14.39 -6.99 -10.68
N MET A 20 13.09 -7.34 -10.62
CA MET A 20 12.42 -8.08 -11.69
C MET A 20 12.39 -7.30 -13.00
N ASN A 21 12.06 -6.00 -12.96
CA ASN A 21 12.02 -5.18 -14.16
C ASN A 21 13.41 -5.00 -14.79
N GLU A 22 14.47 -4.90 -13.98
CA GLU A 22 15.84 -4.75 -14.45
C GLU A 22 16.36 -6.04 -15.13
N THR A 23 16.09 -7.21 -14.54
CA THR A 23 16.75 -8.49 -14.91
C THR A 23 15.90 -9.42 -15.77
N LEU A 24 14.57 -9.37 -15.67
CA LEU A 24 13.66 -10.29 -16.37
C LEU A 24 13.11 -9.72 -17.68
N ASN A 25 13.42 -8.46 -18.00
CA ASN A 25 13.17 -7.94 -19.34
C ASN A 25 14.14 -8.56 -20.36
N VAL A 26 13.82 -8.47 -21.66
CA VAL A 26 14.60 -9.13 -22.72
C VAL A 26 16.07 -8.70 -22.73
N SER A 27 16.33 -7.40 -22.54
CA SER A 27 17.68 -6.83 -22.53
C SER A 27 18.47 -7.24 -21.30
N GLY A 28 17.83 -7.23 -20.12
CA GLY A 28 18.40 -7.65 -18.84
C GLY A 28 18.75 -9.13 -18.83
N ALA A 29 17.84 -9.99 -19.28
CA ALA A 29 18.06 -11.42 -19.37
C ALA A 29 19.21 -11.75 -20.34
N MET A 30 19.31 -11.04 -21.46
CA MET A 30 20.42 -11.18 -22.39
C MET A 30 21.75 -10.75 -21.75
N LEU A 31 21.77 -9.63 -21.03
CA LEU A 31 22.94 -9.13 -20.31
C LEU A 31 23.44 -10.16 -19.29
N VAL A 32 22.54 -10.69 -18.45
CA VAL A 32 22.89 -11.67 -17.42
C VAL A 32 23.54 -12.91 -18.04
N LYS A 33 23.01 -13.41 -19.16
CA LYS A 33 23.57 -14.56 -19.89
C LYS A 33 24.91 -14.26 -20.56
N LEU A 34 25.04 -13.10 -21.20
CA LEU A 34 26.28 -12.71 -21.88
C LEU A 34 27.46 -12.58 -20.90
N PHE A 35 27.18 -12.13 -19.68
CA PHE A 35 28.19 -11.98 -18.63
C PHE A 35 28.29 -13.18 -17.69
N GLY A 36 27.53 -14.26 -17.92
CA GLY A 36 27.56 -15.49 -17.11
C GLY A 36 27.22 -15.27 -15.63
N ARG A 37 26.28 -14.37 -15.34
CA ARG A 37 25.93 -13.93 -13.97
C ARG A 37 24.65 -14.57 -13.42
N GLU A 38 24.12 -15.61 -14.04
CA GLU A 38 22.84 -16.23 -13.68
C GLU A 38 22.76 -16.61 -12.19
N ALA A 39 23.80 -17.25 -11.65
CA ALA A 39 23.82 -17.67 -10.25
C ALA A 39 23.73 -16.49 -9.28
N ARG A 40 24.42 -15.37 -9.60
CA ARG A 40 24.41 -14.16 -8.77
C ARG A 40 23.03 -13.49 -8.77
N GLU A 41 22.38 -13.42 -9.92
CA GLU A 41 21.03 -12.86 -10.01
C GLU A 41 19.99 -13.78 -9.38
N GLN A 42 20.16 -15.10 -9.49
CA GLN A 42 19.32 -16.07 -8.79
C GLN A 42 19.43 -15.91 -7.26
N ASP A 43 20.64 -15.74 -6.73
CA ASP A 43 20.86 -15.49 -5.30
C ASP A 43 20.25 -14.15 -4.83
N ARG A 44 20.42 -13.08 -5.63
CA ARG A 44 19.80 -11.77 -5.36
C ARG A 44 18.27 -11.87 -5.33
N PHE A 45 17.67 -12.44 -6.38
CA PHE A 45 16.22 -12.63 -6.45
C PHE A 45 15.71 -13.49 -5.29
N SER A 46 16.41 -14.57 -4.94
CA SER A 46 16.02 -15.45 -3.84
C SER A 46 16.03 -14.75 -2.48
N ARG A 47 16.98 -13.83 -2.26
CA ARG A 47 17.01 -12.97 -1.07
C ARG A 47 15.83 -12.00 -1.04
N ASP A 48 15.60 -11.25 -2.13
CA ASP A 48 14.50 -10.29 -2.23
C ASP A 48 13.16 -11.02 -2.01
N ALA A 49 13.02 -12.24 -2.56
CA ALA A 49 11.81 -13.05 -2.43
C ALA A 49 11.60 -13.56 -1.00
N ALA A 50 12.69 -13.93 -0.31
CA ALA A 50 12.64 -14.33 1.09
C ALA A 50 12.19 -13.16 1.97
N GLU A 51 12.64 -11.93 1.71
CA GLU A 51 12.20 -10.75 2.46
C GLU A 51 10.71 -10.44 2.26
N VAL A 52 10.22 -10.50 1.01
CA VAL A 52 8.78 -10.38 0.69
C VAL A 52 7.96 -11.46 1.42
N ARG A 53 8.46 -12.70 1.42
CA ARG A 53 7.81 -13.82 2.13
C ARG A 53 7.75 -13.55 3.62
N ASP A 54 8.87 -13.18 4.24
CA ASP A 54 8.98 -13.06 5.69
C ASP A 54 8.12 -11.90 6.22
N ILE A 55 8.11 -10.76 5.52
CA ILE A 55 7.23 -9.62 5.87
C ILE A 55 5.76 -9.97 5.64
N GLY A 56 5.44 -10.73 4.59
CA GLY A 56 4.10 -11.23 4.29
C GLY A 56 3.58 -12.18 5.38
N ILE A 57 4.38 -13.18 5.77
CA ILE A 57 4.06 -14.12 6.86
C ILE A 57 3.86 -13.35 8.17
N ARG A 58 4.78 -12.44 8.52
CA ARG A 58 4.68 -11.66 9.76
C ARG A 58 3.40 -10.82 9.79
N SER A 59 3.06 -10.18 8.67
CA SER A 59 1.82 -9.40 8.54
C SER A 59 0.58 -10.28 8.67
N ALA A 60 0.57 -11.45 8.03
CA ALA A 60 -0.52 -12.41 8.11
C ALA A 60 -0.71 -12.96 9.53
N VAL A 61 0.37 -13.28 10.24
CA VAL A 61 0.34 -13.76 11.63
C VAL A 61 -0.22 -12.68 12.56
N ILE A 62 0.24 -11.44 12.44
CA ILE A 62 -0.27 -10.33 13.25
C ILE A 62 -1.76 -10.10 12.97
N GLY A 63 -2.16 -10.12 11.70
CA GLY A 63 -3.57 -10.09 11.31
C GLY A 63 -4.35 -11.21 12.00
N ARG A 64 -3.93 -12.47 11.83
CA ARG A 64 -4.57 -13.64 12.43
C ARG A 64 -4.77 -13.48 13.94
N TRP A 65 -3.77 -13.01 14.68
CA TRP A 65 -3.87 -12.76 16.13
C TRP A 65 -4.88 -11.66 16.45
N PHE A 66 -4.91 -10.58 15.68
CA PHE A 66 -5.89 -9.50 15.86
C PHE A 66 -7.33 -10.01 15.70
N PHE A 67 -7.62 -10.73 14.61
CA PHE A 67 -8.95 -11.31 14.37
C PHE A 67 -9.31 -12.35 15.44
N MET A 68 -8.36 -13.19 15.85
CA MET A 68 -8.57 -14.17 16.92
C MET A 68 -8.94 -13.50 18.24
N MET A 69 -8.21 -12.46 18.66
CA MET A 69 -8.54 -11.71 19.87
C MET A 69 -9.92 -11.06 19.78
N LEU A 70 -10.27 -10.47 18.64
CA LEU A 70 -11.59 -9.88 18.43
C LEU A 70 -12.70 -10.95 18.51
N SER A 71 -12.50 -12.12 17.91
CA SER A 71 -13.44 -13.24 18.02
C SER A 71 -13.61 -13.74 19.46
N VAL A 72 -12.52 -13.83 20.22
CA VAL A 72 -12.56 -14.21 21.64
C VAL A 72 -13.31 -13.18 22.46
N VAL A 73 -13.02 -11.88 22.28
CA VAL A 73 -13.76 -10.79 22.93
C VAL A 73 -15.24 -10.84 22.57
N GLY A 74 -15.55 -11.15 21.31
CA GLY A 74 -16.91 -11.39 20.83
C GLY A 74 -17.62 -12.49 21.58
N ALA A 75 -17.02 -13.69 21.60
CA ALA A 75 -17.58 -14.85 22.26
C ALA A 75 -17.75 -14.63 23.78
N VAL A 76 -16.77 -14.03 24.44
CA VAL A 76 -16.84 -13.70 25.87
C VAL A 76 -17.93 -12.66 26.13
N GLY A 77 -18.00 -11.60 25.31
CA GLY A 77 -19.05 -10.58 25.42
C GLY A 77 -20.44 -11.19 25.28
N THR A 78 -20.64 -12.06 24.29
CA THR A 78 -21.89 -12.81 24.12
C THR A 78 -22.20 -13.68 25.33
N ALA A 79 -21.22 -14.45 25.83
CA ALA A 79 -21.41 -15.29 27.01
C ALA A 79 -21.81 -14.48 28.25
N VAL A 80 -21.18 -13.31 28.46
CA VAL A 80 -21.52 -12.38 29.55
C VAL A 80 -22.94 -11.84 29.40
N VAL A 81 -23.34 -11.44 28.18
CA VAL A 81 -24.72 -10.95 27.92
C VAL A 81 -25.75 -12.02 28.27
N TYR A 82 -25.54 -13.27 27.83
CA TYR A 82 -26.48 -14.35 28.16
C TYR A 82 -26.46 -14.73 29.63
N TRP A 83 -25.30 -14.74 30.29
CA TRP A 83 -25.18 -15.09 31.70
C TRP A 83 -25.80 -14.03 32.61
N VAL A 84 -25.34 -12.78 32.51
CA VAL A 84 -25.83 -11.66 33.32
C VAL A 84 -27.26 -11.31 32.94
N GLY A 85 -27.58 -11.28 31.64
CA GLY A 85 -28.93 -11.04 31.16
C GLY A 85 -29.90 -12.11 31.66
N GLY A 86 -29.52 -13.38 31.62
CA GLY A 86 -30.31 -14.49 32.15
C GLY A 86 -30.59 -14.35 33.64
N TYR A 87 -29.57 -13.98 34.42
CA TYR A 87 -29.74 -13.69 35.85
C TYR A 87 -30.72 -12.53 36.10
N LEU A 88 -30.66 -11.46 35.30
CA LEU A 88 -31.57 -10.31 35.42
C LEU A 88 -33.02 -10.64 35.01
N VAL A 89 -33.22 -11.58 34.08
CA VAL A 89 -34.56 -12.10 33.76
C VAL A 89 -35.13 -12.89 34.93
N LEU A 90 -34.32 -13.69 35.63
CA LEU A 90 -34.75 -14.42 36.83
C LEU A 90 -35.13 -13.49 37.99
N GLN A 91 -34.66 -12.24 37.97
CA GLN A 91 -35.01 -11.19 38.95
C GLN A 91 -36.18 -10.30 38.48
N ASP A 92 -36.87 -10.65 37.39
CA ASP A 92 -37.93 -9.85 36.75
C ASP A 92 -37.51 -8.43 36.34
N ALA A 93 -36.20 -8.15 36.25
CA ALA A 93 -35.68 -6.85 35.84
C ALA A 93 -35.69 -6.69 34.32
N PHE A 94 -35.44 -7.78 33.57
CA PHE A 94 -35.44 -7.84 32.11
C PHE A 94 -36.41 -8.87 31.56
N THR A 95 -36.75 -8.75 30.27
CA THR A 95 -37.46 -9.78 29.51
C THR A 95 -36.50 -10.61 28.66
N VAL A 96 -36.93 -11.81 28.25
CA VAL A 96 -36.16 -12.64 27.29
C VAL A 96 -35.90 -11.88 25.99
N GLY A 97 -36.87 -11.11 25.50
CA GLY A 97 -36.71 -10.28 24.30
C GLY A 97 -35.60 -9.23 24.45
N THR A 98 -35.41 -8.69 25.65
CA THR A 98 -34.34 -7.73 25.94
C THR A 98 -32.95 -8.36 25.78
N ILE A 99 -32.74 -9.60 26.27
CA ILE A 99 -31.46 -10.31 26.09
C ILE A 99 -31.16 -10.54 24.60
N VAL A 100 -32.15 -11.02 23.85
CA VAL A 100 -32.00 -11.29 22.40
C VAL A 100 -31.66 -10.00 21.65
N ALA A 101 -32.31 -8.88 21.98
CA ALA A 101 -32.00 -7.57 21.41
C ALA A 101 -30.56 -7.13 21.73
N PHE A 102 -30.12 -7.25 22.99
CA PHE A 102 -28.75 -6.91 23.39
C PHE A 102 -27.70 -7.77 22.68
N GLY A 103 -27.92 -9.08 22.56
CA GLY A 103 -27.03 -9.97 21.81
C GLY A 103 -26.89 -9.55 20.35
N THR A 104 -28.00 -9.14 19.73
CA THR A 104 -28.04 -8.65 18.35
C THR A 104 -27.29 -7.32 18.21
N TYR A 105 -27.51 -6.37 19.11
CA TYR A 105 -26.81 -5.08 19.10
C TYR A 105 -25.30 -5.22 19.34
N LEU A 106 -24.89 -6.14 20.21
CA LEU A 106 -23.48 -6.41 20.43
C LEU A 106 -22.80 -6.96 19.17
N ALA A 107 -23.46 -7.89 18.47
CA ALA A 107 -22.97 -8.39 17.18
C ALA A 107 -22.88 -7.26 16.13
N GLN A 108 -23.88 -6.39 16.07
CA GLN A 108 -23.90 -5.24 15.16
C GLN A 108 -22.81 -4.21 15.49
N LEU A 109 -22.42 -4.07 16.76
CA LEU A 109 -21.35 -3.16 17.20
C LEU A 109 -19.95 -3.63 16.78
N TYR A 110 -19.71 -4.94 16.68
CA TYR A 110 -18.39 -5.46 16.30
C TYR A 110 -17.99 -5.11 14.86
N GLY A 111 -18.94 -5.03 13.93
CA GLY A 111 -18.67 -4.64 12.54
C GLY A 111 -18.04 -3.24 12.42
N PRO A 112 -18.70 -2.18 12.92
CA PRO A 112 -18.17 -0.82 12.91
C PRO A 112 -16.83 -0.67 13.65
N LEU A 113 -16.64 -1.35 14.79
CA LEU A 113 -15.35 -1.35 15.51
C LEU A 113 -14.22 -1.90 14.63
N MET A 114 -14.53 -2.92 13.85
CA MET A 114 -13.59 -3.54 12.92
C MET A 114 -13.27 -2.64 11.72
N SER A 115 -14.27 -1.97 11.15
CA SER A 115 -14.07 -0.97 10.10
C SER A 115 -13.21 0.19 10.58
N LEU A 116 -13.47 0.71 11.79
CA LEU A 116 -12.67 1.78 12.40
C LEU A 116 -11.22 1.37 12.65
N THR A 117 -10.96 0.10 12.95
CA THR A 117 -9.59 -0.38 13.16
C THR A 117 -8.78 -0.40 11.85
N ASN A 118 -9.44 -0.64 10.72
CA ASN A 118 -8.78 -0.65 9.40
C ASN A 118 -8.72 0.73 8.74
N ALA A 119 -9.63 1.64 9.10
CA ALA A 119 -9.75 2.97 8.51
C ALA A 119 -8.44 3.81 8.50
N PRO A 120 -7.61 3.87 9.56
CA PRO A 120 -6.35 4.60 9.52
C PRO A 120 -5.40 4.14 8.42
N VAL A 121 -5.50 2.86 8.04
CA VAL A 121 -4.63 2.29 7.03
C VAL A 121 -5.14 2.57 5.63
N GLU A 122 -6.43 2.37 5.38
CA GLU A 122 -7.05 2.76 4.12
C GLU A 122 -6.85 4.26 3.85
N PHE A 123 -6.95 5.08 4.89
CA PHE A 123 -6.65 6.50 4.84
C PHE A 123 -5.18 6.75 4.49
N ALA A 124 -4.22 6.10 5.16
CA ALA A 124 -2.81 6.28 4.88
C ALA A 124 -2.44 5.85 3.45
N GLN A 125 -3.00 4.74 2.95
CA GLN A 125 -2.82 4.28 1.57
C GLN A 125 -3.38 5.30 0.57
N SER A 126 -4.56 5.85 0.85
CA SER A 126 -5.18 6.88 0.01
C SER A 126 -4.34 8.16 -0.04
N MET A 127 -3.74 8.58 1.08
CA MET A 127 -2.85 9.75 1.13
C MET A 127 -1.59 9.56 0.28
N VAL A 128 -0.98 8.38 0.28
CA VAL A 128 0.17 8.09 -0.59
C VAL A 128 -0.22 8.17 -2.06
N SER A 129 -1.36 7.59 -2.46
CA SER A 129 -1.86 7.71 -3.83
C SER A 129 -2.14 9.18 -4.22
N PHE A 130 -2.68 9.97 -3.30
CA PHE A 130 -2.94 11.40 -3.52
C PHE A 130 -1.65 12.19 -3.72
N GLU A 131 -0.61 11.93 -2.93
CA GLU A 131 0.71 12.56 -3.07
C GLU A 131 1.30 12.33 -4.47
N ARG A 132 1.21 11.11 -5.00
CA ARG A 132 1.70 10.77 -6.36
C ARG A 132 0.93 11.50 -7.47
N VAL A 133 -0.37 11.77 -7.28
CA VAL A 133 -1.15 12.55 -8.24
C VAL A 133 -0.67 14.00 -8.28
N PHE A 134 -0.43 14.61 -7.12
CA PHE A 134 0.11 15.98 -7.06
C PHE A 134 1.52 16.07 -7.59
N GLU A 135 2.39 15.10 -7.25
CA GLU A 135 3.74 15.03 -7.83
C GLU A 135 3.70 15.06 -9.36
N ALA A 136 2.75 14.36 -9.99
CA ALA A 136 2.58 14.36 -11.44
C ALA A 136 2.00 15.68 -12.00
N LEU A 137 1.08 16.32 -11.27
CA LEU A 137 0.47 17.60 -11.68
C LEU A 137 1.42 18.79 -11.51
N ASP A 138 2.28 18.74 -10.49
CA ASP A 138 3.21 19.79 -10.13
C ASP A 138 4.56 19.67 -10.87
N ILE A 139 4.70 18.72 -11.82
CA ILE A 139 5.88 18.62 -12.68
C ILE A 139 6.05 19.97 -13.41
N PRO A 140 7.16 20.70 -13.16
CA PRO A 140 7.37 21.99 -13.81
C PRO A 140 7.57 21.80 -15.30
N VAL A 141 6.91 22.65 -16.11
CA VAL A 141 7.16 22.69 -17.55
C VAL A 141 8.55 23.30 -17.77
N GLU A 142 9.52 22.46 -18.17
CA GLU A 142 10.91 22.87 -18.39
C GLU A 142 11.06 23.84 -19.56
N ILE A 143 10.23 23.70 -20.60
CA ILE A 143 10.25 24.53 -21.80
C ILE A 143 8.94 25.30 -21.89
N GLN A 144 8.97 26.55 -21.43
CA GLN A 144 7.84 27.46 -21.51
C GLN A 144 7.93 28.35 -22.74
N GLU A 145 6.80 28.53 -23.41
CA GLU A 145 6.69 29.48 -24.51
C GLU A 145 6.77 30.92 -23.96
N ARG A 146 7.55 31.78 -24.63
CA ARG A 146 7.69 33.18 -24.20
C ARG A 146 6.36 33.92 -24.42
N PRO A 147 5.98 34.90 -23.58
CA PRO A 147 4.71 35.63 -23.69
C PRO A 147 4.42 36.28 -25.06
N ASN A 148 5.47 36.53 -25.85
CA ASN A 148 5.40 37.09 -27.21
C ASN A 148 6.10 36.17 -28.23
N ALA A 149 5.97 34.85 -28.08
CA ALA A 149 6.52 33.92 -29.06
C ALA A 149 5.94 34.20 -30.45
N ALA A 150 6.82 34.24 -31.45
CA ALA A 150 6.41 34.48 -32.82
C ALA A 150 5.74 33.21 -33.38
N ALA A 151 4.55 33.35 -33.95
CA ALA A 151 3.91 32.27 -34.68
C ALA A 151 4.75 31.93 -35.91
N LEU A 152 5.12 30.66 -36.08
CA LEU A 152 5.97 30.22 -37.18
C LEU A 152 5.16 30.26 -38.50
N PRO A 153 5.55 31.07 -39.50
CA PRO A 153 4.91 31.06 -40.81
C PRO A 153 5.33 29.82 -41.62
N GLN A 154 4.86 29.71 -42.86
CA GLN A 154 5.30 28.64 -43.75
C GLN A 154 6.81 28.78 -44.02
N VAL A 155 7.59 27.77 -43.59
CA VAL A 155 9.06 27.76 -43.68
C VAL A 155 9.56 26.77 -44.73
N THR A 156 10.71 27.06 -45.32
CA THR A 156 11.38 26.23 -46.33
C THR A 156 12.19 25.07 -45.74
N GLY A 157 12.29 24.98 -44.40
CA GLY A 157 12.94 23.86 -43.70
C GLY A 157 14.47 23.98 -43.54
N GLN A 158 15.04 25.17 -43.65
CA GLN A 158 16.46 25.38 -43.32
C GLN A 158 16.66 25.33 -41.79
N VAL A 159 17.56 24.46 -41.35
CA VAL A 159 17.94 24.29 -39.93
C VAL A 159 19.44 24.52 -39.79
N ALA A 160 19.84 25.36 -38.85
CA ALA A 160 21.24 25.62 -38.53
C ALA A 160 21.46 25.52 -37.01
N PHE A 161 22.63 25.04 -36.62
CA PHE A 161 23.09 25.02 -35.23
C PHE A 161 24.35 25.88 -35.15
N GLU A 162 24.32 26.91 -34.33
CA GLU A 162 25.42 27.88 -34.18
C GLU A 162 25.86 27.91 -32.72
N ASP A 163 27.11 27.51 -32.45
CA ASP A 163 27.75 27.50 -31.12
C ASP A 163 26.91 26.86 -30.00
N VAL A 164 26.15 25.81 -30.31
CA VAL A 164 25.27 25.13 -29.36
C VAL A 164 26.06 24.20 -28.45
N SER A 165 25.85 24.33 -27.14
CA SER A 165 26.29 23.37 -26.13
C SER A 165 25.09 22.94 -25.28
N PHE A 166 25.05 21.65 -24.90
CA PHE A 166 23.94 21.07 -24.17
C PHE A 166 24.46 20.09 -23.11
N SER A 167 23.82 20.09 -21.94
CA SER A 167 24.05 19.16 -20.85
C SER A 167 22.70 18.78 -20.24
N TYR A 168 22.52 17.50 -19.92
CA TYR A 168 21.31 17.00 -19.26
C TYR A 168 21.23 17.37 -17.78
N GLU A 169 22.37 17.63 -17.13
CA GLU A 169 22.42 18.08 -15.74
C GLU A 169 22.87 19.54 -15.71
N ALA A 170 22.06 20.39 -15.10
CA ALA A 170 22.50 21.72 -14.69
C ALA A 170 23.45 21.56 -13.50
N LYS A 171 24.67 22.10 -13.58
CA LYS A 171 25.54 22.17 -12.40
C LYS A 171 24.82 22.98 -11.32
N ALA A 172 24.67 22.38 -10.14
CA ALA A 172 24.10 22.98 -8.94
C ALA A 172 24.79 24.30 -8.55
#